data_AF-A0A936W1Z2-F1
#
_entry.id   AF-A0A936W1Z2-F1
#
_cell.length_a   1.000
_cell.length_b   1.000
_cell.length_c   1.000
_cell.angle_alpha   90.00
_cell.angle_beta   90.00
_cell.angle_gamma   90.00
#
_symmetry.space_group_name_H-M   'P 1'
#
loop_
_entity.id
_entity.type
_entity.pdbx_description
1 polymer ?
#
loop_
_entity_poly.entity_id
_entity_poly.type
_entity_poly.pdbx_seq_one_letter_code
_entity_poly.pdbx_strand_id
1 'polypeptide(L)'
;MTPIQYHFPYFIELSNFNSDLAPYHWVAHHVLPQSKNESESILLEPMDTEVGNGKQSPSLHFDFGTFLMVHNHLLFAWRRYEDGLLIRQYDLREVNPELSMLEEFIDIMATEPGRHAHTTRMTYHHFVTFIRKPNLIVKEDYYERYVIILLHEEFLTLIPFDTFNETGGDPLYVWPALATLDVESNKLHGVGMRMGSFTVQV
;
A
#
# COMPACT_ATOMS: atom_id res chain seq x y z
N MET A 1 11.03 8.81 -9.04
CA MET A 1 9.94 7.81 -8.85
C MET A 1 9.72 7.56 -7.38
N THR A 2 8.48 7.29 -6.97
CA THR A 2 8.15 6.82 -5.62
C THR A 2 8.72 5.41 -5.38
N PRO A 3 8.90 4.99 -4.11
CA PRO A 3 9.41 3.66 -3.80
C PRO A 3 8.55 2.52 -4.33
N ILE A 4 9.15 1.33 -4.38
CA ILE A 4 8.50 0.10 -4.81
C ILE A 4 7.42 -0.28 -3.79
N GLN A 5 6.29 -0.73 -4.33
CA GLN A 5 5.20 -1.27 -3.53
C GLN A 5 5.22 -2.79 -3.60
N TYR A 6 4.87 -3.40 -2.49
CA TYR A 6 4.71 -4.83 -2.33
C TYR A 6 3.27 -5.11 -1.94
N HIS A 7 2.76 -6.26 -2.33
CA HIS A 7 1.47 -6.76 -1.86
C HIS A 7 1.68 -8.19 -1.38
N PHE A 8 1.16 -8.52 -0.22
CA PHE A 8 1.34 -9.83 0.37
C PHE A 8 0.10 -10.70 0.17
N PRO A 9 0.24 -11.96 -0.28
CA PRO A 9 1.45 -12.62 -0.80
C PRO A 9 1.74 -12.28 -2.27
N TYR A 10 0.86 -11.53 -2.93
CA TYR A 10 0.92 -11.30 -4.36
C TYR A 10 1.84 -10.14 -4.70
N PHE A 11 2.93 -10.38 -5.45
CA PHE A 11 3.92 -9.35 -5.79
C PHE A 11 4.77 -8.90 -4.59
N ILE A 12 5.27 -9.86 -3.82
CA ILE A 12 6.37 -9.63 -2.90
C ILE A 12 7.53 -10.57 -3.18
N GLU A 13 8.66 -9.98 -3.56
CA GLU A 13 9.95 -10.67 -3.61
C GLU A 13 10.70 -10.32 -2.32
N LEU A 14 10.74 -11.26 -1.37
CA LEU A 14 11.32 -11.01 -0.04
C LEU A 14 12.77 -10.52 -0.11
N SER A 15 13.56 -10.93 -1.10
CA SER A 15 14.92 -10.41 -1.31
C SER A 15 14.94 -8.92 -1.57
N ASN A 16 14.02 -8.42 -2.39
CA ASN A 16 13.95 -7.00 -2.73
C ASN A 16 13.41 -6.22 -1.55
N PHE A 17 12.34 -6.70 -0.92
CA PHE A 17 11.78 -6.05 0.26
C PHE A 17 12.79 -6.01 1.44
N ASN A 18 13.56 -7.08 1.65
CA ASN A 18 14.63 -7.09 2.64
C ASN A 18 15.78 -6.16 2.27
N SER A 19 16.03 -5.93 0.98
CA SER A 19 17.02 -4.93 0.55
C SER A 19 16.57 -3.51 0.92
N ASP A 20 15.27 -3.22 0.86
CA ASP A 20 14.70 -1.93 1.28
C ASP A 20 14.69 -1.76 2.82
N LEU A 21 14.54 -2.85 3.57
CA LEU A 21 14.55 -2.85 5.05
C LEU A 21 15.97 -2.83 5.66
N ALA A 22 16.96 -3.42 4.97
CA ALA A 22 18.32 -3.62 5.48
C ALA A 22 19.01 -2.34 6.01
N PRO A 23 18.86 -1.14 5.38
CA PRO A 23 19.44 0.09 5.92
C PRO A 23 18.96 0.48 7.33
N TYR A 24 17.84 -0.09 7.77
CA TYR A 24 17.25 0.15 9.09
C TYR A 24 17.43 -1.05 10.04
N HIS A 25 18.24 -2.05 9.66
CA HIS A 25 18.49 -3.26 10.44
C HIS A 25 17.24 -4.11 10.70
N TRP A 26 16.27 -4.10 9.78
CA TRP A 26 15.08 -4.94 9.81
C TRP A 26 15.12 -6.00 8.72
N VAL A 27 14.51 -7.16 9.00
CA VAL A 27 14.34 -8.25 8.04
C VAL A 27 12.90 -8.77 8.10
N ALA A 28 12.36 -9.11 6.94
CA ALA A 28 11.06 -9.71 6.75
C ALA A 28 11.17 -11.22 6.49
N HIS A 29 10.29 -11.97 7.14
CA HIS A 29 10.14 -13.41 7.03
C HIS A 29 8.71 -13.76 6.68
N HIS A 30 8.52 -14.77 5.83
CA HIS A 30 7.22 -15.38 5.62
C HIS A 30 6.92 -16.34 6.77
N VAL A 31 5.76 -16.16 7.40
CA VAL A 31 5.28 -17.05 8.46
C VAL A 31 4.14 -17.88 7.90
N LEU A 32 4.37 -19.19 7.82
CA LEU A 32 3.37 -20.15 7.38
C LEU A 32 2.33 -20.39 8.49
N PRO A 33 1.06 -20.59 8.12
CA PRO A 33 0.01 -20.87 9.09
C PRO A 33 0.28 -22.19 9.83
N GLN A 34 0.17 -22.17 11.16
CA GLN A 34 0.38 -23.36 11.99
C GLN A 34 -0.90 -24.17 12.19
N SER A 35 -2.06 -23.54 11.95
CA SER A 35 -3.37 -24.15 12.03
C SER A 35 -4.24 -23.82 10.81
N LYS A 36 -5.30 -24.60 10.58
CA LYS A 36 -6.24 -24.38 9.45
C LYS A 36 -6.99 -23.04 9.50
N ASN A 37 -7.00 -22.39 10.66
CA ASN A 37 -7.70 -21.12 10.87
C ASN A 37 -6.75 -19.91 10.79
N GLU A 38 -5.45 -20.15 10.69
CA GLU A 38 -4.46 -19.10 10.49
C GLU A 38 -4.26 -18.86 9.00
N SER A 39 -4.06 -17.59 8.65
CA SER A 39 -3.57 -17.21 7.32
C SER A 39 -2.07 -17.04 7.38
N GLU A 40 -1.42 -17.18 6.24
CA GLU A 40 -0.04 -16.74 6.10
C GLU A 40 0.12 -15.26 6.46
N SER A 41 1.29 -14.89 6.95
CA SER A 41 1.64 -13.52 7.33
C SER A 41 3.10 -13.20 7.01
N ILE A 42 3.43 -11.92 7.02
CA ILE A 42 4.81 -11.44 7.05
C ILE A 42 5.13 -10.99 8.47
N LEU A 43 6.28 -11.44 8.97
CA LEU A 43 6.89 -10.98 10.20
C LEU A 43 8.09 -10.10 9.86
N LEU A 44 8.13 -8.89 10.41
CA LEU A 44 9.34 -8.05 10.42
C LEU A 44 9.95 -8.10 11.82
N GLU A 45 11.26 -8.30 11.88
CA GLU A 45 12.04 -8.28 13.12
C GLU A 45 13.42 -7.65 12.91
N PRO A 46 14.07 -7.13 13.97
CA PRO A 46 15.44 -6.64 13.89
C PRO A 46 16.44 -7.75 13.55
N MET A 47 17.41 -7.46 12.68
CA MET A 47 18.43 -8.42 12.23
C MET A 47 19.35 -8.93 13.36
N ASP A 48 19.61 -8.10 14.38
CA ASP A 48 20.69 -8.32 15.36
C ASP A 48 20.22 -8.70 16.78
N THR A 49 19.00 -9.19 16.96
CA THR A 49 18.58 -9.64 18.30
C THR A 49 19.15 -11.01 18.67
N GLU A 50 20.39 -11.03 19.19
CA GLU A 50 20.82 -12.08 20.13
C GLU A 50 19.96 -11.96 21.39
N VAL A 51 18.85 -12.70 21.46
CA VAL A 51 17.96 -12.70 22.63
C VAL A 51 18.62 -13.47 23.78
N GLY A 52 19.60 -12.85 24.44
CA GLY A 52 20.24 -13.38 25.64
C GLY A 52 19.41 -13.26 26.92
N ASN A 53 18.22 -12.64 26.88
CA ASN A 53 17.48 -12.28 28.09
C ASN A 53 15.95 -12.26 27.91
N GLY A 54 15.33 -13.31 27.36
CA GLY A 54 13.89 -13.61 27.50
C GLY A 54 12.85 -12.52 27.16
N LYS A 55 13.27 -11.34 26.68
CA LYS A 55 12.42 -10.26 26.18
C LYS A 55 12.14 -10.57 24.73
N GLN A 56 10.87 -10.62 24.36
CA GLN A 56 10.46 -10.71 22.97
C GLN A 56 11.07 -9.54 22.21
N SER A 57 11.76 -9.85 21.11
CA SER A 57 12.20 -8.85 20.15
C SER A 57 10.97 -8.10 19.63
N PRO A 58 11.07 -6.78 19.41
CA PRO A 58 9.99 -6.03 18.78
C PRO A 58 9.73 -6.63 17.40
N SER A 59 8.47 -6.84 17.05
CA SER A 59 8.11 -7.42 15.77
C SER A 59 6.85 -6.78 15.21
N LEU A 60 6.77 -6.69 13.88
CA LEU A 60 5.58 -6.23 13.18
C LEU A 60 5.00 -7.38 12.38
N HIS A 61 3.70 -7.60 12.53
CA HIS A 61 2.98 -8.67 11.84
C HIS A 61 2.01 -8.08 10.82
N PHE A 62 2.08 -8.57 9.58
CA PHE A 62 1.22 -8.14 8.49
C PHE A 62 0.50 -9.32 7.87
N ASP A 63 -0.82 -9.25 7.88
CA ASP A 63 -1.69 -10.31 7.38
C ASP A 63 -1.77 -10.33 5.85
N PHE A 64 -2.31 -11.42 5.33
CA PHE A 64 -2.72 -11.56 3.93
C PHE A 64 -3.50 -10.34 3.39
N GLY A 65 -3.14 -9.89 2.19
CA GLY A 65 -3.75 -8.75 1.50
C GLY A 65 -3.21 -7.39 1.93
N THR A 66 -2.17 -7.35 2.76
CA THR A 66 -1.51 -6.10 3.16
C THR A 66 -0.57 -5.63 2.06
N PHE A 67 -0.67 -4.35 1.73
CA PHE A 67 0.30 -3.67 0.89
C PHE A 67 1.39 -3.04 1.76
N LEU A 68 2.63 -3.07 1.29
CA LEU A 68 3.80 -2.61 2.03
C LEU A 68 4.66 -1.72 1.13
N MET A 69 5.25 -0.69 1.70
CA MET A 69 6.20 0.19 1.02
C MET A 69 7.14 0.83 2.05
N VAL A 70 8.44 0.80 1.78
CA VAL A 70 9.43 1.55 2.57
C VAL A 70 9.75 2.84 1.83
N HIS A 71 9.61 3.99 2.50
CA HIS A 71 10.04 5.28 1.97
C HIS A 71 10.88 5.99 3.03
N ASN A 72 12.17 6.16 2.75
CA ASN A 72 13.13 6.58 3.77
C ASN A 72 13.02 5.62 4.96
N HIS A 73 12.99 6.14 6.19
CA HIS A 73 12.87 5.36 7.42
C HIS A 73 11.42 4.96 7.76
N LEU A 74 10.46 5.25 6.90
CA LEU A 74 9.04 5.04 7.18
C LEU A 74 8.57 3.78 6.45
N LEU A 75 7.99 2.84 7.20
CA LEU A 75 7.24 1.72 6.66
C LEU A 75 5.77 2.10 6.58
N PHE A 76 5.21 2.04 5.38
CA PHE A 76 3.77 2.13 5.16
C PHE A 76 3.20 0.73 4.99
N ALA A 77 2.12 0.45 5.70
CA ALA A 77 1.31 -0.74 5.52
C ALA A 77 -0.14 -0.33 5.32
N TRP A 78 -0.81 -0.82 4.29
CA TRP A 78 -2.21 -0.45 4.05
C TRP A 78 -3.08 -1.59 3.55
N ARG A 79 -4.38 -1.44 3.78
CA ARG A 79 -5.42 -2.33 3.28
C ARG A 79 -6.54 -1.53 2.64
N ARG A 80 -7.13 -2.12 1.61
CA ARG A 80 -8.27 -1.57 0.87
C ARG A 80 -9.54 -2.20 1.40
N TYR A 81 -10.50 -1.37 1.75
CA TYR A 81 -11.85 -1.74 2.15
C TYR A 81 -12.85 -1.23 1.11
N GLU A 82 -14.13 -1.59 1.26
CA GLU A 82 -15.18 -1.14 0.34
C GLU A 82 -15.42 0.37 0.43
N ASP A 83 -15.21 0.95 1.61
CA ASP A 83 -15.46 2.33 1.96
C ASP A 83 -14.19 3.20 2.00
N GLY A 84 -13.01 2.59 2.08
CA GLY A 84 -11.78 3.37 2.16
C GLY A 84 -10.47 2.62 2.29
N LEU A 85 -9.45 3.36 2.70
CA LEU A 85 -8.08 2.88 2.89
C LEU A 85 -7.69 3.00 4.36
N LEU A 86 -7.32 1.89 4.99
CA LEU A 86 -6.63 1.94 6.28
C LEU A 86 -5.13 1.93 6.03
N ILE A 87 -4.45 2.99 6.43
CA ILE A 87 -3.01 3.15 6.30
C ILE A 87 -2.41 3.16 7.70
N ARG A 88 -1.27 2.48 7.86
CA ARG A 88 -0.42 2.53 9.04
C ARG A 88 0.97 2.98 8.62
N GLN A 89 1.59 3.80 9.45
CA GLN A 89 2.95 4.30 9.26
C GLN A 89 3.77 3.99 10.52
N TYR A 90 4.94 3.40 10.33
CA TYR A 90 5.89 3.04 11.38
C TYR A 90 7.23 3.70 11.11
N ASP A 91 7.93 4.21 12.14
CA ASP A 91 9.32 4.66 12.02
C ASP A 91 10.26 3.49 12.32
N LEU A 92 10.99 3.01 11.30
CA LEU A 92 11.90 1.87 11.40
C LEU A 92 13.18 2.18 12.19
N ARG A 93 13.46 3.45 12.50
CA ARG A 93 14.61 3.83 13.36
C ARG A 93 14.30 3.65 14.84
N GLU A 94 13.03 3.56 15.19
CA GLU A 94 12.61 3.36 16.57
C GLU A 94 12.94 1.94 17.03
N VAL A 95 13.36 1.83 18.29
CA VAL A 95 13.67 0.51 18.90
C VAL A 95 12.42 -0.36 18.92
N ASN A 96 11.24 0.24 19.11
CA ASN A 96 9.97 -0.45 18.98
C ASN A 96 9.04 0.36 18.06
N PRO A 97 9.04 0.08 16.74
CA PRO A 97 8.25 0.84 15.78
C PRO A 97 6.75 0.82 16.04
N GLU A 98 6.23 -0.20 16.74
CA GLU A 98 4.81 -0.29 17.09
C GLU A 98 4.37 0.85 18.00
N LEU A 99 5.26 1.35 18.88
CA LEU A 99 4.98 2.51 19.73
C LEU A 99 4.93 3.83 18.95
N SER A 100 5.58 3.87 17.79
CA SER A 100 5.58 5.03 16.88
C SER A 100 4.43 4.99 15.87
N MET A 101 3.63 3.93 15.89
CA MET A 101 2.65 3.65 14.85
C MET A 101 1.58 4.74 14.80
N LEU A 102 1.47 5.35 13.62
CA LEU A 102 0.34 6.18 13.25
C LEU A 102 -0.62 5.33 12.43
N GLU A 103 -1.93 5.53 12.65
CA GLU A 103 -3.00 4.90 11.88
C GLU A 103 -3.95 5.97 11.36
N GLU A 104 -4.38 5.82 10.12
CA GLU A 104 -5.30 6.72 9.46
C GLU A 104 -6.24 5.93 8.55
N PHE A 105 -7.52 6.28 8.58
CA PHE A 105 -8.51 5.76 7.65
C PHE A 105 -8.95 6.88 6.71
N ILE A 106 -8.83 6.66 5.40
CA ILE A 106 -9.24 7.59 4.36
C ILE A 106 -10.57 7.11 3.79
N ASP A 107 -11.64 7.85 4.08
CA ASP A 107 -12.96 7.60 3.52
C ASP A 107 -12.99 8.04 2.05
N ILE A 108 -13.12 7.07 1.14
CA ILE A 108 -13.16 7.30 -0.30
C ILE A 108 -14.59 7.48 -0.80
N MET A 109 -15.58 6.98 -0.06
CA MET A 109 -16.98 7.08 -0.45
C MET A 109 -17.49 8.52 -0.32
N ALA A 110 -17.16 9.18 0.80
CA ALA A 110 -17.54 10.57 1.05
C ALA A 110 -16.68 11.60 0.28
N THR A 111 -15.49 11.21 -0.17
CA THR A 111 -14.58 12.12 -0.86
C THR A 111 -14.87 12.14 -2.37
N GLU A 112 -15.13 13.35 -2.90
CA GLU A 112 -15.33 13.57 -4.33
C GLU A 112 -14.02 13.50 -5.12
N PRO A 113 -14.03 13.18 -6.42
CA PRO A 113 -12.85 13.34 -7.27
C PRO A 113 -12.29 14.77 -7.25
N GLY A 114 -10.97 14.90 -7.26
CA GLY A 114 -10.25 16.18 -7.19
C GLY A 114 -9.21 16.22 -6.08
N ARG A 115 -8.61 17.40 -5.88
CA ARG A 115 -7.61 17.67 -4.83
C ARG A 115 -8.28 18.32 -3.62
N HIS A 116 -8.06 17.73 -2.46
CA HIS A 116 -8.64 18.15 -1.19
C HIS A 116 -7.55 18.37 -0.15
N ALA A 117 -7.78 19.34 0.73
CA ALA A 117 -6.98 19.45 1.95
C ALA A 117 -7.26 18.23 2.84
N HIS A 118 -6.20 17.69 3.43
CA HIS A 118 -6.21 16.45 4.17
C HIS A 118 -5.36 16.60 5.43
N THR A 119 -6.01 16.91 6.56
CA THR A 119 -5.32 17.05 7.84
C THR A 119 -4.90 15.68 8.35
N THR A 120 -3.60 15.42 8.34
CA THR A 120 -3.03 14.14 8.77
C THR A 120 -1.86 14.35 9.73
N ARG A 121 -1.58 13.34 10.56
CA ARG A 121 -0.34 13.27 11.35
C ARG A 121 0.76 12.49 10.63
N MET A 122 0.42 11.81 9.55
CA MET A 122 1.36 11.02 8.77
C MET A 122 2.18 11.91 7.84
N THR A 123 3.39 11.46 7.55
CA THR A 123 4.23 12.14 6.55
C THR A 123 4.10 11.41 5.22
N TYR A 124 3.38 11.99 4.25
CA TYR A 124 3.23 11.43 2.91
C TYR A 124 4.19 12.08 1.90
N HIS A 125 5.21 11.33 1.49
CA HIS A 125 6.12 11.72 0.40
C HIS A 125 5.65 11.09 -0.93
N HIS A 126 4.53 11.57 -1.46
CA HIS A 126 3.88 11.05 -2.67
C HIS A 126 3.50 9.57 -2.55
N PHE A 127 2.62 9.26 -1.60
CA PHE A 127 2.00 7.93 -1.54
C PHE A 127 0.95 7.82 -2.64
N VAL A 128 0.93 6.69 -3.35
CA VAL A 128 -0.02 6.43 -4.43
C VAL A 128 -0.63 5.04 -4.31
N THR A 129 -1.93 4.87 -4.52
CA THR A 129 -2.55 3.54 -4.61
C THR A 129 -3.80 3.60 -5.47
N PHE A 130 -4.32 2.44 -5.85
CA PHE A 130 -5.63 2.32 -6.48
C PHE A 130 -6.65 1.84 -5.44
N ILE A 131 -7.91 2.24 -5.60
CA ILE A 131 -9.02 1.67 -4.84
C ILE A 131 -10.31 1.76 -5.68
N ARG A 132 -11.23 0.82 -5.44
CA ARG A 132 -12.58 0.92 -6.02
C ARG A 132 -13.36 2.03 -5.31
N LYS A 133 -14.11 2.81 -6.07
CA LYS A 133 -15.07 3.80 -5.58
C LYS A 133 -16.47 3.44 -6.07
N PRO A 134 -17.22 2.59 -5.35
CA PRO A 134 -18.52 2.09 -5.79
C PRO A 134 -19.54 3.15 -6.23
N ASN A 135 -19.49 4.35 -5.65
CA ASN A 135 -20.37 5.48 -6.01
C ASN A 135 -19.82 6.39 -7.11
N LEU A 136 -18.73 6.03 -7.79
CA LEU A 136 -18.22 6.78 -8.92
C LEU A 136 -19.24 6.75 -10.07
N ILE A 137 -19.62 7.93 -10.55
CA ILE A 137 -20.52 8.08 -11.69
C ILE A 137 -19.79 7.63 -12.95
N VAL A 138 -20.31 6.61 -13.60
CA VAL A 138 -19.81 6.05 -14.86
C VAL A 138 -20.90 6.12 -15.92
N LYS A 139 -20.51 6.11 -17.20
CA LYS A 139 -21.46 6.16 -18.32
C LYS A 139 -22.34 4.92 -18.40
N GLU A 140 -21.79 3.76 -18.03
CA GLU A 140 -22.43 2.45 -18.15
C GLU A 140 -22.25 1.65 -16.85
N ASP A 141 -23.30 0.95 -16.40
CA ASP A 141 -23.30 0.27 -15.09
C ASP A 141 -22.30 -0.89 -14.96
N TYR A 142 -21.89 -1.46 -16.09
CA TYR A 142 -20.94 -2.57 -16.16
C TYR A 142 -19.48 -2.11 -16.21
N TYR A 143 -19.23 -0.80 -16.28
CA TYR A 143 -17.89 -0.24 -16.20
C TYR A 143 -17.33 -0.39 -14.79
N GLU A 144 -16.02 -0.62 -14.72
CA GLU A 144 -15.30 -0.62 -13.46
C GLU A 144 -15.33 0.78 -12.84
N ARG A 145 -15.11 0.84 -11.52
CA ARG A 145 -15.16 2.08 -10.74
C ARG A 145 -13.93 2.21 -9.88
N TYR A 146 -12.80 2.60 -10.47
CA TYR A 146 -11.53 2.81 -9.79
C TYR A 146 -11.14 4.28 -9.74
N VAL A 147 -10.46 4.63 -8.66
CA VAL A 147 -9.77 5.90 -8.51
C VAL A 147 -8.30 5.65 -8.16
N ILE A 148 -7.44 6.55 -8.62
CA ILE A 148 -6.07 6.70 -8.15
C ILE A 148 -6.12 7.64 -6.94
N ILE A 149 -5.51 7.21 -5.85
CA ILE A 149 -5.33 7.98 -4.63
C ILE A 149 -3.89 8.47 -4.61
N LEU A 150 -3.71 9.79 -4.54
CA LEU A 150 -2.41 10.42 -4.30
C LEU A 150 -2.46 11.16 -2.97
N LEU A 151 -1.54 10.85 -2.08
CA LEU A 151 -1.33 11.55 -0.81
C LEU A 151 0.04 12.21 -0.84
N HIS A 152 0.06 13.51 -0.60
CA HIS A 152 1.30 14.27 -0.51
C HIS A 152 1.13 15.41 0.46
N GLU A 153 1.97 15.44 1.50
CA GLU A 153 1.84 16.39 2.61
C GLU A 153 0.41 16.34 3.18
N GLU A 154 -0.26 17.50 3.26
CA GLU A 154 -1.63 17.65 3.74
C GLU A 154 -2.65 17.68 2.59
N PHE A 155 -2.39 16.95 1.50
CA PHE A 155 -3.30 16.86 0.36
C PHE A 155 -3.61 15.42 -0.01
N LEU A 156 -4.91 15.19 -0.24
CA LEU A 156 -5.47 13.99 -0.82
C LEU A 156 -5.99 14.34 -2.22
N THR A 157 -5.58 13.60 -3.24
CA THR A 157 -6.10 13.74 -4.60
C THR A 157 -6.72 12.43 -5.04
N LEU A 158 -8.00 12.49 -5.42
CA LEU A 158 -8.75 11.38 -6.01
C LEU A 158 -8.88 11.62 -7.51
N ILE A 159 -8.34 10.72 -8.33
CA ILE A 159 -8.37 10.86 -9.78
C ILE A 159 -9.15 9.67 -10.34
N PRO A 160 -10.27 9.88 -11.05
CA PRO A 160 -10.97 8.81 -11.74
C PRO A 160 -10.01 8.11 -12.70
N PHE A 161 -9.94 6.78 -12.61
CA PHE A 161 -9.06 6.02 -13.47
C PHE A 161 -9.77 5.70 -14.81
N ASP A 162 -9.91 6.72 -15.66
CA ASP A 162 -10.74 6.67 -16.87
C ASP A 162 -10.43 5.49 -17.79
N THR A 163 -9.15 5.16 -18.00
CA THR A 163 -8.75 4.01 -18.83
C THR A 163 -9.40 2.69 -18.38
N PHE A 164 -9.69 2.54 -17.08
CA PHE A 164 -10.41 1.40 -16.52
C PHE A 164 -11.91 1.65 -16.42
N ASN A 165 -12.32 2.88 -16.10
CA ASN A 165 -13.71 3.26 -15.89
C ASN A 165 -14.52 3.45 -17.18
N GLU A 166 -13.87 3.38 -18.34
CA GLU A 166 -14.54 3.38 -19.66
C GLU A 166 -14.56 1.98 -20.30
N THR A 167 -14.06 0.97 -19.59
CA THR A 167 -14.10 -0.42 -20.03
C THR A 167 -14.97 -1.24 -19.08
N GLY A 168 -15.79 -2.12 -19.65
CA GLY A 168 -16.48 -3.12 -18.87
C GLY A 168 -15.50 -4.05 -18.18
N GLY A 169 -15.84 -4.54 -16.99
CA GLY A 169 -15.13 -5.66 -16.39
C GLY A 169 -15.24 -6.87 -17.32
N ASP A 170 -14.25 -7.10 -18.18
CA ASP A 170 -14.16 -8.35 -18.90
C ASP A 170 -14.07 -9.47 -17.84
N PRO A 171 -14.95 -10.49 -17.86
CA PRO A 171 -14.97 -11.57 -16.87
C PRO A 171 -13.63 -12.33 -16.74
N LEU A 172 -12.64 -12.05 -17.59
CA LEU A 172 -11.28 -12.58 -17.53
C LEU A 172 -10.18 -11.61 -17.00
N TYR A 173 -10.43 -10.30 -16.77
CA TYR A 173 -9.35 -9.28 -16.68
C TYR A 173 -9.39 -8.35 -15.44
N VAL A 174 -8.26 -8.21 -14.72
CA VAL A 174 -7.34 -7.04 -14.70
C VAL A 174 -7.71 -5.99 -13.66
N TRP A 175 -7.05 -6.05 -12.50
CA TRP A 175 -7.19 -5.07 -11.42
C TRP A 175 -5.84 -4.42 -11.12
N PRO A 176 -5.76 -3.08 -11.05
CA PRO A 176 -4.51 -2.40 -10.74
C PRO A 176 -4.10 -2.74 -9.30
N ALA A 177 -2.92 -3.34 -9.16
CA ALA A 177 -2.41 -3.85 -7.90
C ALA A 177 -1.44 -2.85 -7.30
N LEU A 178 -0.32 -2.63 -7.98
CA LEU A 178 0.80 -1.81 -7.50
C LEU A 178 0.96 -0.56 -8.34
N ALA A 179 1.44 0.52 -7.74
CA ALA A 179 1.68 1.78 -8.43
C ALA A 179 3.01 2.40 -8.00
N THR A 180 3.72 3.01 -8.94
CA THR A 180 4.82 3.92 -8.68
C THR A 180 4.64 5.19 -9.49
N LEU A 181 4.80 6.35 -8.86
CA LEU A 181 4.65 7.66 -9.50
C LEU A 181 6.02 8.22 -9.84
N ASP A 182 6.26 8.54 -11.11
CA ASP A 182 7.32 9.44 -11.50
C ASP A 182 6.86 10.89 -11.32
N VAL A 183 7.30 11.50 -10.22
CA VAL A 183 6.91 12.86 -9.83
C VAL A 183 7.38 13.92 -10.85
N GLU A 184 8.53 13.70 -11.52
CA GLU A 184 9.07 14.67 -12.47
C GLU A 184 8.26 14.73 -13.77
N SER A 185 7.84 13.57 -14.27
CA SER A 185 7.07 13.46 -15.51
C SER A 185 5.55 13.37 -15.27
N ASN A 186 5.13 13.32 -14.00
CA ASN A 186 3.77 13.04 -13.55
C ASN A 186 3.16 11.77 -14.18
N LYS A 187 3.98 10.73 -14.33
CA LYS A 187 3.57 9.45 -14.91
C LYS A 187 3.40 8.39 -13.84
N LEU A 188 2.26 7.73 -13.82
CA LEU A 188 2.01 6.58 -12.98
C LEU A 188 2.35 5.31 -13.74
N HIS A 189 3.28 4.53 -13.20
CA HIS A 189 3.57 3.18 -13.65
C HIS A 189 2.83 2.20 -12.75
N GLY A 190 2.07 1.28 -13.33
CA GLY A 190 1.27 0.33 -12.58
C GLY A 190 1.52 -1.11 -12.98
N VAL A 191 1.21 -2.03 -12.07
CA VAL A 191 1.20 -3.48 -12.30
C VAL A 191 -0.19 -3.99 -11.91
N GLY A 192 -0.81 -4.79 -12.77
CA GLY A 192 -2.11 -5.41 -12.48
C GLY A 192 -1.99 -6.86 -11.97
N MET A 193 -2.99 -7.34 -11.24
CA MET A 193 -3.06 -8.75 -10.78
C MET A 193 -3.06 -9.77 -11.94
N ARG A 194 -3.54 -9.36 -13.12
CA ARG A 194 -3.60 -10.18 -14.36
C ARG A 194 -3.15 -9.42 -15.60
N MET A 195 -2.74 -8.16 -15.44
CA MET A 195 -2.22 -7.32 -16.52
C MET A 195 -0.70 -7.36 -16.45
N GLY A 196 -0.05 -7.15 -17.58
CA GLY A 196 1.33 -6.68 -17.57
C GLY A 196 1.45 -5.28 -16.92
N SER A 197 2.64 -4.71 -17.00
CA SER A 197 2.84 -3.32 -16.61
C SER A 197 2.06 -2.36 -17.52
N PHE A 198 1.59 -1.25 -16.96
CA PHE A 198 0.96 -0.16 -17.70
C PHE A 198 1.52 1.19 -17.25
N THR A 199 1.23 2.24 -18.02
CA THR A 199 1.64 3.60 -17.68
C THR A 199 0.54 4.57 -18.08
N VAL A 200 0.23 5.50 -17.18
CA VAL A 200 -0.76 6.56 -17.42
C VAL A 200 -0.22 7.92 -16.99
N GLN A 201 -0.66 8.97 -17.68
CA GLN A 201 -0.39 10.34 -17.28
C GLN A 201 -1.38 10.72 -16.18
N VAL A 202 -0.86 11.32 -15.11
CA VAL A 202 -1.62 11.81 -13.96
C VAL A 202 -1.66 13.34 -13.98
#